data_AF-A0A9X2HDZ8-F1
#
_entry.id   AF-A0A9X2HDZ8-F1
#
_cell.length_a   1.000
_cell.length_b   1.000
_cell.length_c   1.000
_cell.angle_alpha   90.00
_cell.angle_beta   90.00
_cell.angle_gamma   90.00
#
_symmetry.space_group_name_H-M   'P 1'
#
loop_
_entity.id
_entity.type
_entity.pdbx_description
1 polymer ?
#
loop_
_entity_poly.entity_id
_entity_poly.type
_entity_poly.pdbx_seq_one_letter_code
_entity_poly.pdbx_strand_id
1 'polypeptide(L)'
;MVQGLAGNAGLPMPKVYVIQNPQPNAFATGRNPENAAVAATTGLLERLSTEEVAAVMAHELAHVQNRDTLIMTITATLAGAISMLGNFAFFFGGNRDNNNPLGFIGVIAAIIVAPLAAMLVQMAISRTREYSADRRGAEICGNPDWLATALGKIASSAGRIVNQDAERNPATAHMFIINPLSGQRMDNLFSTHPDTGNRIAALRQMAAEMGGGGPDFVAGTPTRSVAHDESRSGPWNRSRGTTSGGARKGPWG
;
A
#
# COMPACT_ATOMS: atom_id res chain seq x y z
N MET A 1 -16.27 11.05 4.11
CA MET A 1 -15.00 10.77 3.39
C MET A 1 -14.89 9.29 3.00
N VAL A 2 -14.56 8.37 3.93
CA VAL A 2 -14.32 6.93 3.61
C VAL A 2 -15.46 6.26 2.84
N GLN A 3 -16.71 6.54 3.19
CA GLN A 3 -17.88 6.01 2.47
C GLN A 3 -17.90 6.38 0.97
N GLY A 4 -17.51 7.61 0.63
CA GLY A 4 -17.41 8.05 -0.76
C GLY A 4 -16.28 7.35 -1.50
N LEU A 5 -15.11 7.20 -0.84
CA LEU A 5 -13.98 6.47 -1.40
C LEU A 5 -14.31 4.98 -1.64
N ALA A 6 -15.00 4.33 -0.70
CA ALA A 6 -15.48 2.95 -0.88
C ALA A 6 -16.45 2.84 -2.06
N GLY A 7 -17.35 3.81 -2.23
CA GLY A 7 -18.22 3.92 -3.40
C GLY A 7 -17.44 4.04 -4.71
N ASN A 8 -16.46 4.94 -4.79
CA ASN A 8 -15.59 5.12 -5.96
C ASN A 8 -14.78 3.85 -6.27
N ALA A 9 -14.40 3.10 -5.24
CA ALA A 9 -13.68 1.85 -5.38
C ALA A 9 -14.59 0.67 -5.74
N GLY A 10 -15.92 0.80 -5.65
CA GLY A 10 -16.86 -0.32 -5.80
C GLY A 10 -16.75 -1.35 -4.68
N LEU A 11 -16.38 -0.92 -3.47
CA LEU A 11 -16.23 -1.76 -2.29
C LEU A 11 -17.42 -1.60 -1.33
N PRO A 12 -17.80 -2.67 -0.59
CA PRO A 12 -18.68 -2.49 0.56
C PRO A 12 -18.02 -1.58 1.60
N MET A 13 -18.84 -0.89 2.40
CA MET A 13 -18.34 0.03 3.42
C MET A 13 -17.53 -0.76 4.48
N PRO A 14 -16.21 -0.50 4.63
CA PRO A 14 -15.44 -1.14 5.68
C PRO A 14 -15.77 -0.55 7.04
N LYS A 15 -15.41 -1.27 8.10
CA LYS A 15 -15.40 -0.69 9.45
C LYS A 15 -14.29 0.37 9.53
N VAL A 16 -14.59 1.52 10.13
CA VAL A 16 -13.65 2.65 10.24
C VAL A 16 -13.31 2.88 11.69
N TYR A 17 -12.03 2.96 12.00
CA TYR A 17 -11.53 3.16 13.37
C TYR A 17 -10.58 4.35 13.44
N VAL A 18 -10.57 5.01 14.60
CA VAL A 18 -9.54 5.98 14.97
C VAL A 18 -8.75 5.39 16.14
N ILE A 19 -7.43 5.33 15.98
CA ILE A 19 -6.51 4.80 16.98
C ILE A 19 -5.87 5.98 17.71
N GLN A 20 -5.97 5.99 19.02
CA GLN A 20 -5.34 6.99 19.87
C GLN A 20 -3.84 6.72 19.95
N ASN A 21 -3.08 7.27 18.99
CA ASN A 21 -1.63 7.14 18.93
C ASN A 21 -1.03 8.39 18.25
N PRO A 22 -0.06 9.08 18.87
CA PRO A 22 0.54 10.30 18.30
C PRO A 22 1.45 10.03 17.10
N GLN A 23 1.87 8.78 16.86
CA GLN A 23 2.64 8.42 15.66
C GLN A 23 1.72 8.39 14.44
N PRO A 24 2.04 9.12 13.35
CA PRO A 24 1.30 9.06 12.09
C PRO A 24 1.34 7.66 11.49
N ASN A 25 0.16 7.07 11.37
CA ASN A 25 -0.05 5.79 10.71
C ASN A 25 -1.51 5.64 10.24
N ALA A 26 -1.70 4.83 9.20
CA ALA A 26 -2.98 4.28 8.76
C ALA A 26 -2.74 2.85 8.27
N PHE A 27 -3.76 1.99 8.35
CA PHE A 27 -3.67 0.64 7.81
C PHE A 27 -5.05 0.05 7.50
N ALA A 28 -5.09 -0.84 6.52
CA ALA A 28 -6.21 -1.74 6.26
C ALA A 28 -5.95 -3.16 6.80
N THR A 29 -7.03 -3.83 7.21
CA THR A 29 -7.02 -5.25 7.57
C THR A 29 -8.34 -5.91 7.18
N GLY A 30 -8.37 -7.24 7.10
CA GLY A 30 -9.57 -8.00 6.75
C GLY A 30 -9.24 -9.26 5.96
N ARG A 31 -10.19 -10.20 5.93
CA ARG A 31 -10.04 -11.45 5.16
C ARG A 31 -10.45 -11.28 3.69
N ASN A 32 -11.37 -10.34 3.44
CA ASN A 32 -11.93 -10.01 2.14
C ASN A 32 -12.56 -8.60 2.21
N PRO A 33 -12.90 -7.98 1.06
CA PRO A 33 -13.55 -6.67 1.02
C PRO A 33 -14.79 -6.55 1.92
N GLU A 34 -15.58 -7.61 2.00
CA GLU A 34 -16.83 -7.66 2.78
C GLU A 34 -16.58 -7.63 4.30
N ASN A 35 -15.40 -8.05 4.74
CA ASN A 35 -14.99 -8.11 6.14
C ASN A 35 -13.69 -7.30 6.35
N ALA A 36 -13.63 -6.12 5.74
CA ALA A 36 -12.51 -5.20 5.87
C ALA A 36 -12.72 -4.15 6.97
N ALA A 37 -11.61 -3.71 7.55
CA ALA A 37 -11.52 -2.60 8.47
C ALA A 37 -10.36 -1.70 8.06
N VAL A 38 -10.55 -0.40 8.19
CA VAL A 38 -9.52 0.61 7.97
C VAL A 38 -9.39 1.46 9.21
N ALA A 39 -8.16 1.85 9.55
CA ALA A 39 -7.88 2.64 10.73
C ALA A 39 -6.90 3.77 10.41
N ALA A 40 -7.11 4.93 11.06
CA ALA A 40 -6.16 6.04 11.06
C ALA A 40 -5.82 6.41 12.51
N THR A 41 -4.58 6.80 12.75
CA THR A 41 -4.13 7.29 14.06
C THR A 41 -4.46 8.76 14.25
N THR A 42 -4.65 9.21 15.49
CA THR A 42 -4.79 10.64 15.80
C THR A 42 -3.60 11.46 15.32
N GLY A 43 -2.38 10.93 15.45
CA GLY A 43 -1.18 11.57 14.93
C GLY A 43 -1.16 11.77 13.42
N LEU A 44 -1.81 10.89 12.64
CA LEU A 44 -1.97 11.09 11.20
C LEU A 44 -2.98 12.21 10.92
N LEU A 45 -4.14 12.15 11.58
CA LEU A 45 -5.23 13.11 11.39
C LEU A 45 -4.86 14.55 11.79
N GLU A 46 -3.97 14.72 12.76
CA GLU A 46 -3.49 16.03 13.21
C GLU A 46 -2.48 16.68 12.24
N ARG A 47 -1.83 15.88 11.38
CA ARG A 47 -0.73 16.34 10.51
C ARG A 47 -1.13 16.49 9.04
N LEU A 48 -2.15 15.75 8.63
CA LEU A 48 -2.61 15.72 7.25
C LEU A 48 -3.88 16.55 7.08
N SER A 49 -4.04 17.19 5.92
CA SER A 49 -5.31 17.81 5.54
C SER A 49 -6.36 16.73 5.26
N THR A 50 -7.63 17.12 5.19
CA THR A 50 -8.73 16.19 4.87
C THR A 50 -8.50 15.46 3.54
N GLU A 51 -7.96 16.16 2.54
CA GLU A 51 -7.65 15.64 1.21
C GLU A 51 -6.49 14.62 1.26
N GLU A 52 -5.46 14.91 2.05
CA GLU A 52 -4.32 14.02 2.25
C GLU A 52 -4.73 12.76 3.01
N VAL A 53 -5.60 12.89 4.04
CA VAL A 53 -6.17 11.73 4.73
C VAL A 53 -7.04 10.94 3.75
N ALA A 54 -7.88 11.58 2.93
CA ALA A 54 -8.67 10.88 1.91
C ALA A 54 -7.78 10.05 0.98
N ALA A 55 -6.66 10.61 0.53
CA ALA A 55 -5.72 9.93 -0.35
C ALA A 55 -5.03 8.73 0.34
N VAL A 56 -4.62 8.87 1.60
CA VAL A 56 -4.07 7.76 2.39
C VAL A 56 -5.12 6.66 2.60
N MET A 57 -6.37 7.03 2.94
CA MET A 57 -7.43 6.04 3.10
C MET A 57 -7.79 5.36 1.78
N ALA A 58 -7.70 6.06 0.65
CA ALA A 58 -7.91 5.47 -0.68
C ALA A 58 -6.81 4.46 -1.03
N HIS A 59 -5.56 4.73 -0.65
CA HIS A 59 -4.46 3.78 -0.75
C HIS A 59 -4.72 2.50 0.06
N GLU A 60 -5.15 2.65 1.32
CA GLU A 60 -5.51 1.51 2.17
C GLU A 60 -6.69 0.69 1.61
N LEU A 61 -7.69 1.36 1.03
CA LEU A 61 -8.79 0.69 0.33
C LEU A 61 -8.33 -0.07 -0.91
N ALA A 62 -7.33 0.44 -1.63
CA ALA A 62 -6.75 -0.27 -2.77
C ALA A 62 -6.08 -1.59 -2.35
N HIS A 63 -5.41 -1.63 -1.19
CA HIS A 63 -4.89 -2.90 -0.64
C HIS A 63 -5.98 -3.90 -0.32
N VAL A 64 -7.12 -3.45 0.25
CA VAL A 64 -8.29 -4.30 0.49
C VAL A 64 -8.84 -4.85 -0.81
N GLN A 65 -9.02 -3.98 -1.82
CA GLN A 65 -9.51 -4.37 -3.14
C GLN A 65 -8.62 -5.42 -3.80
N ASN A 66 -7.30 -5.23 -3.72
CA ASN A 66 -6.31 -6.10 -4.33
C ASN A 66 -5.99 -7.37 -3.52
N ARG A 67 -6.55 -7.48 -2.30
CA ARG A 67 -6.32 -8.57 -1.34
C ARG A 67 -4.84 -8.74 -0.99
N ASP A 68 -4.13 -7.63 -0.86
CA ASP A 68 -2.67 -7.64 -0.70
C ASP A 68 -2.24 -8.31 0.61
N THR A 69 -2.99 -8.12 1.70
CA THR A 69 -2.74 -8.82 2.98
C THR A 69 -2.79 -10.34 2.83
N LEU A 70 -3.77 -10.87 2.10
CA LEU A 70 -3.90 -12.31 1.86
C LEU A 70 -2.73 -12.82 1.03
N ILE A 71 -2.38 -12.10 -0.04
CA ILE A 71 -1.32 -12.51 -0.96
C ILE A 71 0.03 -12.50 -0.28
N MET A 72 0.34 -11.46 0.50
CA MET A 72 1.55 -11.42 1.31
C MET A 72 1.59 -12.52 2.36
N THR A 73 0.45 -12.87 2.97
CA THR A 73 0.37 -13.99 3.92
C THR A 73 0.66 -15.33 3.23
N ILE A 74 0.08 -15.59 2.06
CA ILE A 74 0.33 -16.80 1.28
C ILE A 74 1.80 -16.86 0.83
N THR A 75 2.33 -15.77 0.29
CA THR A 75 3.74 -15.67 -0.13
C THR A 75 4.68 -15.95 1.04
N ALA A 76 4.45 -15.34 2.20
CA ALA A 76 5.25 -15.57 3.41
C ALA A 76 5.15 -17.02 3.90
N THR A 77 3.96 -17.61 3.85
CA THR A 77 3.76 -19.02 4.25
C THR A 77 4.52 -19.97 3.34
N LEU A 78 4.48 -19.75 2.02
CA LEU A 78 5.22 -20.56 1.05
C LEU A 78 6.73 -20.39 1.19
N ALA A 79 7.21 -19.15 1.39
CA ALA A 79 8.62 -18.87 1.66
C ALA A 79 9.10 -19.58 2.95
N GLY A 80 8.28 -19.54 4.01
CA GLY A 80 8.54 -20.25 5.25
C GLY A 80 8.56 -21.78 5.06
N ALA A 81 7.62 -22.34 4.30
CA ALA A 81 7.58 -23.77 4.01
C ALA A 81 8.80 -24.23 3.20
N ILE A 82 9.22 -23.48 2.19
CA ILE A 82 10.45 -23.76 1.41
C ILE A 82 11.68 -23.72 2.32
N SER A 83 11.77 -22.70 3.18
CA SER A 83 12.85 -22.58 4.16
C SER A 83 12.87 -23.76 5.13
N MET A 84 11.70 -24.23 5.58
CA MET A 84 11.57 -25.39 6.45
C MET A 84 12.04 -26.67 5.74
N LEU A 85 11.63 -26.90 4.49
CA LEU A 85 12.12 -28.05 3.69
C LEU A 85 13.64 -28.03 3.49
N GLY A 86 14.23 -26.85 3.28
CA GLY A 86 15.69 -26.69 3.21
C GLY A 86 16.39 -27.11 4.50
N ASN A 87 15.82 -26.74 5.66
CA ASN A 87 16.32 -27.17 6.97
C ASN A 87 16.15 -28.68 7.16
N PHE A 88 14.99 -29.27 6.83
CA PHE A 88 14.79 -30.72 6.90
C PHE A 88 15.78 -31.49 6.02
N ALA A 89 16.05 -31.01 4.80
CA ALA A 89 17.04 -31.61 3.92
C ALA A 89 18.46 -31.58 4.52
N PHE A 90 18.82 -30.53 5.26
CA PHE A 90 20.09 -30.44 5.97
C PHE A 90 20.19 -31.44 7.14
N PHE A 91 19.19 -31.43 8.03
CA PHE A 91 19.21 -32.23 9.26
C PHE A 91 18.97 -33.72 9.01
N PHE A 92 18.16 -34.09 8.00
CA PHE A 92 17.81 -35.49 7.72
C PHE A 92 18.48 -36.06 6.46
N GLY A 93 19.02 -35.21 5.57
CA GLY A 93 19.73 -35.63 4.36
C GLY A 93 21.24 -35.82 4.53
N GLY A 94 21.81 -35.41 5.67
CA GLY A 94 23.25 -35.45 5.96
C GLY A 94 23.85 -36.83 6.22
N ASN A 95 23.05 -37.91 6.19
CA ASN A 95 23.51 -39.26 6.49
C ASN A 95 23.50 -40.17 5.25
N ARG A 96 24.37 -39.90 4.28
CA ARG A 96 24.68 -40.83 3.20
C ARG A 96 26.17 -40.81 2.90
N ASP A 97 26.85 -41.80 3.44
CA ASP A 97 28.11 -42.49 3.04
C ASP A 97 28.72 -42.11 1.68
N ASN A 98 29.00 -40.84 1.43
CA ASN A 98 29.73 -40.43 0.24
C ASN A 98 30.67 -39.29 0.60
N ASN A 99 31.95 -39.61 0.54
CA ASN A 99 33.10 -38.80 0.94
C ASN A 99 33.34 -37.63 -0.05
N ASN A 100 32.27 -36.98 -0.53
CA ASN A 100 32.32 -35.91 -1.51
C ASN A 100 32.06 -34.55 -0.84
N PRO A 101 33.12 -33.82 -0.45
CA PRO A 101 33.00 -32.51 0.21
C PRO A 101 32.21 -31.47 -0.60
N LEU A 102 32.11 -31.64 -1.94
CA LEU A 102 31.30 -30.76 -2.80
C LEU A 102 29.79 -30.89 -2.54
N GLY A 103 29.30 -32.07 -2.13
CA GLY A 103 27.88 -32.28 -1.81
C GLY A 103 27.45 -31.54 -0.55
N PHE A 104 28.28 -31.57 0.49
CA PHE A 104 28.03 -30.85 1.75
C PHE A 104 28.06 -29.32 1.56
N ILE A 105 29.02 -28.82 0.78
CA ILE A 105 29.09 -27.40 0.42
C ILE A 105 27.84 -26.96 -0.35
N GLY A 106 27.34 -27.79 -1.28
CA GLY A 106 26.12 -27.51 -2.04
C GLY A 106 24.88 -27.40 -1.16
N VAL A 107 24.75 -28.25 -0.14
CA VAL A 107 23.62 -28.18 0.81
C VAL A 107 23.69 -26.91 1.67
N ILE A 108 24.87 -26.56 2.20
CA ILE A 108 25.05 -25.31 2.96
C ILE A 108 24.74 -24.09 2.09
N ALA A 109 25.23 -24.07 0.85
CA ALA A 109 24.93 -23.00 -0.09
C ALA A 109 23.42 -22.88 -0.34
N ALA A 110 22.70 -24.00 -0.52
CA ALA A 110 21.25 -23.98 -0.72
C ALA A 110 20.47 -23.43 0.49
N ILE A 111 20.89 -23.74 1.73
CA ILE A 111 20.26 -23.23 2.96
C ILE A 111 20.38 -21.71 3.09
N ILE A 112 21.47 -21.13 2.58
CA ILE A 112 21.67 -19.67 2.62
C ILE A 112 20.98 -19.01 1.41
N VAL A 113 21.16 -19.56 0.22
CA VAL A 113 20.68 -18.96 -1.03
C VAL A 113 19.16 -19.03 -1.16
N ALA A 114 18.52 -20.14 -0.77
CA ALA A 114 17.08 -20.31 -0.95
C ALA A 114 16.24 -19.30 -0.13
N PRO A 115 16.51 -19.06 1.17
CA PRO A 115 15.83 -18.01 1.93
C PRO A 115 16.09 -16.61 1.37
N LEU A 116 17.33 -16.30 0.95
CA LEU A 116 17.65 -15.01 0.33
C LEU A 116 16.88 -14.80 -0.98
N ALA A 117 16.78 -15.83 -1.82
CA ALA A 117 15.98 -15.78 -3.05
C ALA A 117 14.50 -15.57 -2.74
N ALA A 118 13.95 -16.30 -1.76
CA ALA A 118 12.56 -16.14 -1.32
C ALA A 118 12.29 -14.72 -0.78
N MET A 119 13.21 -14.16 0.01
CA MET A 119 13.15 -12.77 0.48
C MET A 119 13.15 -11.77 -0.68
N LEU A 120 14.02 -11.96 -1.69
CA LEU A 120 14.06 -11.08 -2.87
C LEU A 120 12.75 -11.10 -3.66
N VAL A 121 12.17 -12.29 -3.86
CA VAL A 121 10.87 -12.45 -4.51
C VAL A 121 9.77 -11.76 -3.70
N GLN A 122 9.72 -11.99 -2.39
CA GLN A 122 8.74 -11.36 -1.50
C GLN A 122 8.84 -9.83 -1.53
N MET A 123 10.06 -9.28 -1.48
CA MET A 123 10.29 -7.84 -1.61
C MET A 123 9.85 -7.29 -2.97
N ALA A 124 10.09 -8.02 -4.06
CA ALA A 124 9.66 -7.61 -5.39
C ALA A 124 8.12 -7.57 -5.52
N ILE A 125 7.44 -8.58 -4.96
CA ILE A 125 5.97 -8.64 -4.91
C ILE A 125 5.44 -7.45 -4.09
N SER A 126 5.97 -7.24 -2.88
CA SER A 126 5.58 -6.13 -2.00
C SER A 126 5.68 -4.77 -2.69
N ARG A 127 6.83 -4.46 -3.31
CA ARG A 127 7.02 -3.19 -4.04
C ARG A 127 6.02 -3.02 -5.18
N THR A 128 5.79 -4.06 -5.96
CA THR A 128 4.82 -4.01 -7.08
C THR A 128 3.42 -3.71 -6.56
N ARG A 129 3.04 -4.27 -5.41
CA ARG A 129 1.75 -4.02 -4.76
C ARG A 129 1.60 -2.58 -4.28
N GLU A 130 2.62 -2.04 -3.64
CA GLU A 130 2.62 -0.63 -3.20
C GLU A 130 2.40 0.34 -4.37
N TYR A 131 3.13 0.17 -5.48
CA TYR A 131 2.93 0.99 -6.67
C TYR A 131 1.53 0.81 -7.29
N SER A 132 1.00 -0.41 -7.27
CA SER A 132 -0.38 -0.68 -7.73
C SER A 132 -1.42 0.00 -6.84
N ALA A 133 -1.20 0.04 -5.53
CA ALA A 133 -2.05 0.67 -4.55
C ALA A 133 -1.94 2.21 -4.61
N ASP A 134 -0.76 2.76 -4.87
CA ASP A 134 -0.58 4.20 -5.12
C ASP A 134 -1.41 4.69 -6.29
N ARG A 135 -1.27 4.01 -7.44
CA ARG A 135 -2.05 4.33 -8.63
C ARG A 135 -3.54 4.20 -8.34
N ARG A 136 -3.98 3.05 -7.81
CA ARG A 136 -5.40 2.80 -7.62
C ARG A 136 -6.00 3.72 -6.55
N GLY A 137 -5.26 4.01 -5.49
CA GLY A 137 -5.64 4.98 -4.47
C GLY A 137 -5.80 6.38 -5.06
N ALA A 138 -4.88 6.80 -5.93
CA ALA A 138 -4.98 8.07 -6.66
C ALA A 138 -6.21 8.13 -7.58
N GLU A 139 -6.55 7.04 -8.28
CA GLU A 139 -7.78 6.93 -9.08
C GLU A 139 -9.05 7.01 -8.22
N ILE A 140 -9.09 6.29 -7.10
CA ILE A 140 -10.22 6.28 -6.16
C ILE A 140 -10.44 7.68 -5.56
N CYS A 141 -9.34 8.35 -5.22
CA CYS A 141 -9.36 9.67 -4.61
C CYS A 141 -9.55 10.81 -5.62
N GLY A 142 -9.26 10.56 -6.89
CA GLY A 142 -9.39 11.53 -7.99
C GLY A 142 -8.24 12.53 -8.12
N ASN A 143 -7.25 12.50 -7.24
CA ASN A 143 -6.10 13.39 -7.28
C ASN A 143 -4.82 12.71 -6.74
N PRO A 144 -3.82 12.43 -7.60
CA PRO A 144 -2.55 11.81 -7.17
C PRO A 144 -1.67 12.70 -6.29
N ASP A 145 -1.77 14.03 -6.41
CA ASP A 145 -0.90 14.97 -5.66
C ASP A 145 -1.22 14.97 -4.16
N TRP A 146 -2.45 14.66 -3.77
CA TRP A 146 -2.81 14.53 -2.36
C TRP A 146 -2.06 13.38 -1.70
N LEU A 147 -1.95 12.23 -2.37
CA LEU A 147 -1.17 11.10 -1.86
C LEU A 147 0.32 11.42 -1.86
N ALA A 148 0.84 12.07 -2.91
CA ALA A 148 2.24 12.48 -2.99
C ALA A 148 2.63 13.43 -1.85
N THR A 149 1.77 14.40 -1.54
CA THR A 149 1.99 15.37 -0.46
C THR A 149 1.90 14.71 0.91
N ALA A 150 0.91 13.82 1.11
CA ALA A 150 0.77 13.04 2.32
C ALA A 150 2.03 12.18 2.60
N LEU A 151 2.52 11.46 1.59
CA LEU A 151 3.74 10.66 1.69
C LEU A 151 4.96 11.51 2.07
N GLY A 152 5.10 12.70 1.48
CA GLY A 152 6.18 13.63 1.83
C GLY A 152 6.12 14.09 3.29
N LYS A 153 4.91 14.43 3.79
CA LYS A 153 4.70 14.81 5.20
C LYS A 153 4.98 13.67 6.17
N ILE A 154 4.49 12.47 5.87
CA ILE A 154 4.72 11.27 6.69
C ILE A 154 6.23 10.95 6.72
N ALA A 155 6.91 10.96 5.57
CA ALA A 155 8.36 10.74 5.45
C ALA A 155 9.18 11.72 6.32
N SER A 156 8.83 12.99 6.29
CA SER A 156 9.52 14.01 7.10
C SER A 156 9.32 13.86 8.61
N SER A 157 8.27 13.14 9.02
CA SER A 157 7.86 13.00 10.43
C SER A 157 8.40 11.74 11.09
N ALA A 158 8.68 10.69 10.31
CA ALA A 158 9.03 9.37 10.86
C ALA A 158 10.39 9.28 11.56
N GLY A 159 11.32 10.21 11.30
CA GLY A 159 12.58 10.31 12.05
C GLY A 159 12.49 11.12 13.34
N ARG A 160 11.32 11.69 13.69
CA ARG A 160 11.19 12.68 14.77
C ARG A 160 10.39 12.20 15.98
N ILE A 161 9.63 11.11 15.86
CA ILE A 161 8.71 10.64 16.89
C ILE A 161 9.13 9.24 17.30
N VAL A 162 9.69 9.12 18.50
CA VAL A 162 9.98 7.82 19.12
C VAL A 162 8.65 7.19 19.55
N ASN A 163 8.26 6.09 18.92
CA ASN A 163 7.08 5.33 19.36
C ASN A 163 7.49 4.25 20.36
N GLN A 164 7.35 4.58 21.64
CA GLN A 164 7.65 3.67 22.74
C GLN A 164 6.79 2.40 22.72
N ASP A 165 5.58 2.42 22.17
CA ASP A 165 4.73 1.22 22.06
C ASP A 165 5.23 0.27 20.98
N ALA A 166 5.74 0.80 19.86
CA ALA A 166 6.38 -0.01 18.82
C ALA A 166 7.75 -0.54 19.27
N GLU A 167 8.51 0.23 20.07
CA GLU A 167 9.73 -0.27 20.71
C GLU A 167 9.44 -1.38 21.72
N ARG A 168 8.32 -1.31 22.45
CA ARG A 168 7.88 -2.35 23.39
C ARG A 168 7.33 -3.60 22.69
N ASN A 169 6.81 -3.46 21.48
CA ASN A 169 6.33 -4.59 20.67
C ASN A 169 6.90 -4.54 19.24
N PRO A 170 8.18 -4.90 19.04
CA PRO A 170 8.86 -4.82 17.73
C PRO A 170 8.14 -5.62 16.63
N ALA A 171 7.36 -6.63 17.02
CA ALA A 171 6.57 -7.43 16.11
C ALA A 171 5.46 -6.61 15.41
N THR A 172 5.07 -5.42 15.88
CA THR A 172 4.07 -4.57 15.19
C THR A 172 4.71 -3.52 14.27
N ALA A 173 6.04 -3.39 14.28
CA ALA A 173 6.76 -2.36 13.51
C ALA A 173 6.51 -2.44 11.99
N HIS A 174 6.19 -3.62 11.46
CA HIS A 174 5.86 -3.85 10.05
C HIS A 174 4.46 -3.35 9.65
N MET A 175 3.60 -2.95 10.59
CA MET A 175 2.27 -2.38 10.31
C MET A 175 2.29 -0.85 10.21
N PHE A 176 3.47 -0.22 10.26
CA PHE A 176 3.60 1.22 10.17
C PHE A 176 4.03 1.63 8.76
N ILE A 177 3.40 2.69 8.22
CA ILE A 177 3.74 3.30 6.92
C ILE A 177 5.24 3.65 6.85
N ILE A 178 5.83 4.00 8.00
CA ILE A 178 7.28 4.16 8.13
C ILE A 178 7.74 3.50 9.42
N ASN A 179 8.91 2.84 9.35
CA ASN A 179 9.52 2.16 10.47
C ASN A 179 9.59 3.08 11.72
N PRO A 180 8.89 2.72 12.82
CA PRO A 180 8.80 3.52 14.03
C PRO A 180 10.03 3.43 14.94
N LEU A 181 10.95 2.50 14.67
CA LEU A 181 12.07 2.21 15.55
C LEU A 181 13.16 3.25 15.39
N SER A 182 13.58 3.84 16.52
CA SER A 182 14.73 4.75 16.56
C SER A 182 15.99 3.95 16.21
N GLY A 183 16.51 4.14 15.00
CA GLY A 183 17.60 3.35 14.41
C GLY A 183 18.92 3.41 15.21
N GLN A 184 19.10 2.51 16.18
CA GLN A 184 20.40 2.23 16.79
C GLN A 184 21.03 0.89 16.36
N ARG A 185 20.41 0.10 15.48
CA ARG A 185 21.09 -1.03 14.82
C ARG A 185 20.33 -1.51 13.59
N MET A 186 21.00 -1.39 12.43
CA MET A 186 20.62 -1.87 11.10
C MET A 186 19.49 -1.12 10.38
N ASP A 187 19.90 -0.10 9.64
CA ASP A 187 19.12 0.53 8.59
C ASP A 187 18.65 -0.48 7.52
N ASN A 188 17.39 -0.33 7.12
CA ASN A 188 16.85 -0.50 5.77
C ASN A 188 16.91 -1.85 5.03
N LEU A 189 17.53 -2.91 5.57
CA LEU A 189 17.60 -4.20 4.88
C LEU A 189 16.27 -4.99 4.87
N PHE A 190 15.27 -4.51 5.61
CA PHE A 190 13.93 -5.10 5.74
C PHE A 190 12.79 -4.10 5.46
N SER A 191 13.08 -2.95 4.83
CA SER A 191 12.02 -2.02 4.42
C SER A 191 11.24 -2.64 3.26
N THR A 192 10.06 -3.16 3.54
CA THR A 192 9.18 -3.81 2.55
C THR A 192 8.48 -2.81 1.62
N HIS A 193 8.63 -1.50 1.88
CA HIS A 193 8.09 -0.43 1.06
C HIS A 193 9.15 0.07 0.04
N PRO A 194 8.72 0.40 -1.19
CA PRO A 194 9.60 1.10 -2.13
C PRO A 194 10.00 2.47 -1.59
N ASP A 195 11.14 2.96 -2.06
CA ASP A 195 11.61 4.31 -1.73
C ASP A 195 10.50 5.36 -1.90
N THR A 196 10.27 6.15 -0.86
CA THR A 196 9.17 7.12 -0.84
C THR A 196 9.33 8.19 -1.92
N GLY A 197 10.56 8.58 -2.24
CA GLY A 197 10.84 9.53 -3.32
C GLY A 197 10.38 9.01 -4.68
N ASN A 198 10.63 7.74 -4.97
CA ASN A 198 10.17 7.10 -6.21
C ASN A 198 8.64 7.04 -6.31
N ARG A 199 7.95 6.72 -5.21
CA ARG A 199 6.47 6.73 -5.15
C ARG A 199 5.91 8.13 -5.41
N ILE A 200 6.48 9.14 -4.76
CA ILE A 200 6.10 10.56 -4.95
C ILE A 200 6.31 10.97 -6.41
N ALA A 201 7.44 10.60 -7.02
CA ALA A 201 7.72 10.91 -8.42
C ALA A 201 6.69 10.26 -9.36
N ALA A 202 6.35 8.99 -9.14
CA ALA A 202 5.36 8.26 -9.94
C ALA A 202 3.95 8.89 -9.82
N LEU A 203 3.54 9.30 -8.62
CA LEU A 203 2.26 9.97 -8.37
C LEU A 203 2.21 11.35 -9.04
N ARG A 204 3.29 12.13 -8.97
CA ARG A 204 3.37 13.43 -9.65
C ARG A 204 3.33 13.30 -11.17
N GLN A 205 3.97 12.26 -11.71
CA GLN A 205 3.84 11.94 -13.13
C GLN A 205 2.39 11.63 -13.50
N MET A 206 1.71 10.80 -12.69
CA MET A 206 0.30 10.50 -12.88
C MET A 206 -0.59 11.74 -12.79
N ALA A 207 -0.31 12.68 -11.88
CA ALA A 207 -1.02 13.95 -11.78
C ALA A 207 -0.87 14.82 -13.05
N ALA A 208 0.35 14.85 -13.62
CA ALA A 208 0.60 15.53 -14.88
C ALA A 208 -0.17 14.89 -16.05
N GLU A 209 -0.27 13.55 -16.08
CA GLU A 209 -1.04 12.80 -17.08
C GLU A 209 -2.56 13.00 -16.93
N MET A 210 -3.05 13.17 -15.70
CA MET A 210 -4.46 13.45 -15.38
C MET A 210 -4.90 14.90 -15.68
N GLY A 211 -3.98 15.78 -16.09
CA GLY A 211 -4.33 17.12 -16.57
C GLY A 211 -4.41 18.21 -15.49
N GLY A 212 -3.65 18.11 -14.39
CA GLY A 212 -3.37 19.24 -13.49
C GLY A 212 -4.56 19.88 -12.76
N GLY A 213 -5.73 19.23 -12.75
CA GLY A 213 -6.91 19.68 -12.02
C GLY A 213 -7.84 18.50 -11.79
N GLY A 214 -7.74 17.86 -10.62
CA GLY A 214 -8.70 16.83 -10.22
C GLY A 214 -10.09 17.44 -10.01
N PRO A 215 -11.19 16.69 -10.26
CA PRO A 215 -12.53 17.17 -9.95
C PRO A 215 -12.64 17.53 -8.47
N ASP A 216 -13.23 18.67 -8.17
CA ASP A 216 -13.50 19.11 -6.79
C ASP A 216 -14.20 17.98 -6.03
N PHE A 217 -13.62 17.56 -4.90
CA PHE A 217 -14.26 16.62 -4.01
C PHE A 217 -15.52 17.27 -3.44
N VAL A 218 -16.69 16.99 -4.04
CA VAL A 218 -17.98 17.36 -3.47
C VAL A 218 -18.22 16.43 -2.29
N ALA A 219 -17.78 16.88 -1.11
CA ALA A 219 -18.25 16.31 0.15
C ALA A 219 -19.79 16.32 0.11
N GLY A 220 -20.39 15.13 0.10
CA GLY A 220 -21.83 14.96 -0.01
C GLY A 220 -22.58 15.90 0.93
N THR A 221 -23.24 16.89 0.35
CA THR A 221 -24.20 17.73 1.07
C THR A 221 -25.39 16.84 1.42
N PRO A 222 -25.89 16.82 2.67
CA PRO A 222 -27.09 16.07 2.98
C PRO A 222 -28.24 16.65 2.15
N THR A 223 -28.80 15.83 1.25
CA THR A 223 -29.98 16.16 0.45
C THR A 223 -31.13 16.50 1.37
N ARG A 224 -31.37 17.80 1.56
CA ARG A 224 -32.62 18.33 2.11
C ARG A 224 -33.67 18.14 1.02
N SER A 225 -34.57 17.18 1.21
CA SER A 225 -35.73 16.97 0.34
C SER A 225 -36.57 18.23 0.28
N VAL A 226 -36.55 18.92 -0.86
CA VAL A 226 -37.53 19.97 -1.17
C VAL A 226 -38.03 19.76 -2.59
N ALA A 227 -39.34 19.56 -2.63
CA ALA A 227 -40.34 19.54 -3.70
C ALA A 227 -39.93 19.80 -5.17
N HIS A 228 -40.59 19.01 -6.02
CA HIS A 228 -40.84 19.21 -7.44
C HIS A 228 -41.05 20.67 -7.85
N ASP A 229 -40.37 21.07 -8.93
CA ASP A 229 -40.98 21.92 -9.95
C ASP A 229 -40.45 21.53 -11.33
N GLU A 230 -41.38 21.22 -12.23
CA GLU A 230 -41.11 20.88 -13.61
C GLU A 230 -40.98 22.17 -14.43
N SER A 231 -39.97 22.28 -15.31
CA SER A 231 -40.20 22.64 -16.72
C SER A 231 -38.92 22.95 -17.49
N ARG A 232 -38.97 22.53 -18.76
CA ARG A 232 -38.33 23.08 -19.97
C ARG A 232 -36.99 22.53 -20.45
N SER A 233 -37.18 21.68 -21.46
CA SER A 233 -36.33 21.25 -22.56
C SER A 233 -35.76 22.39 -23.43
N GLY A 234 -34.58 22.14 -24.00
CA GLY A 234 -33.97 22.91 -25.09
C GLY A 234 -32.91 22.06 -25.85
N PRO A 235 -32.96 21.89 -27.19
CA PRO A 235 -32.27 20.79 -27.88
C PRO A 235 -31.15 21.24 -28.83
N TRP A 236 -29.99 21.69 -28.35
CA TRP A 236 -28.77 21.88 -29.16
C TRP A 236 -27.57 21.74 -28.20
N ASN A 237 -26.64 20.78 -28.34
CA ASN A 237 -25.57 20.84 -29.32
C ASN A 237 -24.82 19.48 -29.36
N ARG A 238 -24.49 19.01 -30.56
CA ARG A 238 -23.83 17.73 -30.84
C ARG A 238 -22.41 17.98 -31.36
N SER A 239 -21.50 17.06 -31.00
CA SER A 239 -20.27 16.66 -31.73
C SER A 239 -19.10 17.67 -31.76
N ARG A 240 -17.81 17.32 -31.86
CA ARG A 240 -17.05 16.08 -32.18
C ARG A 240 -15.56 16.38 -31.87
N GLY A 241 -14.71 15.37 -31.66
CA GLY A 241 -13.26 15.58 -31.69
C GLY A 241 -12.42 14.38 -31.23
N THR A 242 -12.27 13.39 -32.09
CA THR A 242 -11.29 12.29 -31.96
C THR A 242 -9.90 12.75 -32.39
N THR A 243 -8.84 12.46 -31.61
CA THR A 243 -7.50 12.19 -32.16
C THR A 243 -6.77 11.16 -31.31
N SER A 244 -6.20 10.20 -32.02
CA SER A 244 -5.34 9.10 -31.59
C SER A 244 -3.91 9.57 -31.30
N GLY A 245 -3.32 9.12 -30.20
CA GLY A 245 -1.90 9.28 -29.88
C GLY A 245 -1.33 8.01 -29.26
N GLY A 246 -0.30 7.45 -29.89
CA GLY A 246 0.25 6.12 -29.61
C GLY A 246 0.80 5.92 -28.19
N ALA A 247 0.56 4.72 -27.67
CA ALA A 247 1.07 4.27 -26.38
C ALA A 247 2.60 4.17 -26.40
N ARG A 248 3.28 5.06 -25.67
CA ARG A 248 4.60 4.77 -25.11
C ARG A 248 4.38 4.00 -23.82
N LYS A 249 5.05 2.86 -23.65
CA LYS A 249 5.05 2.11 -22.39
C LYS A 249 5.58 3.02 -21.29
N GLY A 250 4.70 3.37 -20.36
CA GLY A 250 5.06 4.07 -19.13
C GLY A 250 5.83 3.14 -18.17
N PRO A 251 6.20 3.63 -16.98
CA PRO A 251 6.96 2.87 -15.97
C PRO A 251 6.19 1.67 -15.38
N TRP A 252 5.05 1.34 -15.95
CA TRP A 252 4.05 0.44 -15.43
C TRP A 252 3.93 -0.87 -16.22
N GLY A 253 4.81 -1.07 -17.21
CA GLY A 253 4.85 -2.26 -18.07
C GLY A 253 3.98 -2.15 -19.31
#